data_AF-A0A3D3PNI4-F1
#
_entry.id   AF-A0A3D3PNI4-F1
#
_cell.length_a   1.000
_cell.length_b   1.000
_cell.length_c   1.000
_cell.angle_alpha   90.00
_cell.angle_beta   90.00
_cell.angle_gamma   90.00
#
_symmetry.space_group_name_H-M   'P 1'
#
loop_
_entity.id
_entity.type
_entity.pdbx_description
1 polymer ?
#
loop_
_entity_poly.entity_id
_entity_poly.type
_entity_poly.pdbx_seq_one_letter_code
_entity_poly.pdbx_strand_id
1 'polypeptide(L)' 'MANKTLGTRQKLGFRIEPSQKISKPRNPIAVAAKLRAAGPHRKKISGRRQLQQRALRKILSEPGHD' A
#
# COMPACT_ATOMS: atom_id res chain seq x y z
N MET A 1 -22.51 42.33 26.67
CA MET A 1 -21.95 42.36 25.30
C MET A 1 -20.48 42.01 25.34
N ALA A 2 -20.08 41.09 24.48
CA ALA A 2 -18.74 40.92 23.87
C ALA A 2 -18.60 39.42 23.60
N ASN A 3 -18.98 39.05 22.38
CA ASN A 3 -18.73 37.73 21.84
C ASN A 3 -17.23 37.44 21.95
N LYS A 4 -16.81 36.70 22.98
CA LYS A 4 -15.53 35.99 23.03
C LYS A 4 -15.60 34.81 22.04
N THR A 5 -15.91 35.09 20.78
CA THR A 5 -15.87 34.08 19.74
C THR A 5 -14.43 33.91 19.31
N LEU A 6 -13.97 32.67 19.24
CA LEU A 6 -12.67 32.24 18.72
C LEU A 6 -12.49 32.57 17.22
N GLY A 7 -13.23 33.54 16.68
CA GLY A 7 -13.27 33.91 15.26
C GLY A 7 -12.19 34.89 14.82
N THR A 8 -11.47 35.53 15.74
CA THR A 8 -10.34 36.43 15.39
C THR A 8 -9.00 35.72 15.28
N ARG A 9 -8.91 34.41 15.57
CA ARG A 9 -7.71 33.65 15.24
C ARG A 9 -7.77 33.26 13.77
N GLN A 10 -7.09 34.03 12.93
CA GLN A 10 -6.71 33.57 11.59
C GLN A 10 -5.97 32.24 11.76
N LYS A 11 -6.63 31.13 11.41
CA LYS A 11 -5.97 29.82 11.37
C LYS A 11 -4.92 29.88 10.26
N LEU A 12 -3.65 29.74 10.62
CA LEU A 12 -2.59 29.52 9.66
C LEU A 12 -2.79 28.14 9.04
N GLY A 13 -3.39 28.11 7.85
CA GLY A 13 -3.51 26.90 7.04
C GLY A 13 -2.20 26.65 6.31
N PHE A 14 -1.32 25.86 6.90
CA PHE A 14 -0.13 25.40 6.20
C PHE A 14 -0.55 24.33 5.19
N ARG A 15 -0.51 24.67 3.89
CA ARG A 15 -0.44 23.65 2.84
C ARG A 15 0.99 23.12 2.86
N ILE A 16 1.21 22.07 3.63
CA ILE A 16 2.34 21.18 3.39
C ILE A 16 1.98 20.52 2.06
N GLU A 17 2.43 21.10 0.94
CA GLU A 17 2.56 20.29 -0.26
C GLU A 17 3.27 19.01 0.15
N PRO A 18 2.84 17.82 -0.31
CA PRO A 18 3.56 16.60 0.02
C PRO A 18 4.98 16.82 -0.48
N SER A 19 5.88 17.17 0.45
CA SER A 19 7.25 17.55 0.14
C SER A 19 7.74 16.49 -0.82
N GLN A 20 8.02 16.89 -2.06
CA GLN A 20 8.06 16.03 -3.22
C GLN A 20 9.30 15.12 -3.24
N LYS A 21 9.66 14.54 -2.08
CA LYS A 21 10.33 13.25 -1.93
C LYS A 21 9.49 12.09 -2.49
N ILE A 22 8.35 12.36 -3.13
CA ILE A 22 7.63 11.39 -3.97
C ILE A 22 8.44 11.09 -5.24
N SER A 23 9.21 12.06 -5.77
CA SER A 23 9.97 11.88 -7.02
C SER A 23 11.34 11.20 -6.81
N LYS A 24 11.91 11.29 -5.60
CA LYS A 24 13.26 10.79 -5.30
C LYS A 24 13.17 9.74 -4.20
N PRO A 25 13.54 8.48 -4.45
CA PRO A 25 13.55 7.46 -3.42
C PRO A 25 14.51 7.90 -2.30
N ARG A 26 14.15 7.63 -1.05
CA ARG A 26 15.03 7.86 0.11
C ARG A 26 16.38 7.14 -0.02
N ASN A 27 16.42 6.08 -0.83
CA ASN A 27 17.61 5.31 -1.17
C ASN A 27 17.90 5.47 -2.68
N PRO A 28 19.05 6.06 -3.06
CA PRO A 28 19.39 6.31 -4.47
C PRO A 28 19.53 5.02 -5.31
N ILE A 29 19.78 3.88 -4.67
CA ILE A 29 19.97 2.58 -5.34
C ILE A 29 18.64 1.83 -5.50
N ALA A 30 17.57 2.22 -4.79
CA ALA A 30 16.31 1.47 -4.75
C ALA A 30 15.68 1.28 -6.15
N VAL A 31 15.77 2.30 -7.02
CA VAL A 31 15.24 2.21 -8.39
C VAL A 31 16.07 1.22 -9.21
N ALA A 32 17.39 1.33 -9.19
CA ALA A 32 18.27 0.41 -9.91
C ALA A 32 18.13 -1.03 -9.40
N ALA A 33 18.02 -1.23 -8.08
CA ALA A 33 17.79 -2.56 -7.49
C ALA A 33 16.43 -3.15 -7.91
N LYS A 34 15.38 -2.32 -7.95
CA LYS A 34 14.05 -2.74 -8.42
C LYS A 34 14.06 -3.12 -9.92
N LEU A 35 14.80 -2.38 -10.74
CA LEU A 35 14.94 -2.67 -12.17
C LEU A 35 15.82 -3.90 -12.45
N ARG A 36 16.84 -4.16 -11.61
CA ARG A 36 17.71 -5.35 -11.69
C ARG A 36 17.11 -6.60 -11.06
N ALA A 37 16.11 -6.47 -10.19
CA ALA A 37 15.46 -7.62 -9.57
C ALA A 37 14.91 -8.53 -10.68
N ALA A 38 15.32 -9.81 -10.69
CA ALA A 38 14.95 -10.81 -11.69
C ALA A 38 13.47 -11.26 -11.60
N GLY A 39 12.58 -10.36 -11.20
CA GLY A 39 11.20 -10.63 -10.84
C GLY A 39 11.05 -11.28 -9.46
N PRO A 40 9.80 -11.48 -9.02
CA PRO A 40 9.53 -12.16 -7.75
C PRO A 40 10.04 -13.61 -7.79
N HIS A 41 10.68 -14.05 -6.70
CA HIS A 41 11.16 -15.42 -6.58
C HIS A 41 10.01 -16.42 -6.81
N ARG A 42 10.21 -17.39 -7.70
CA ARG A 42 9.22 -18.44 -7.96
C ARG A 42 8.94 -19.21 -6.67
N LYS A 43 7.66 -19.48 -6.38
CA LYS A 43 7.28 -20.31 -5.24
C LYS A 43 7.81 -21.74 -5.44
N LYS A 44 8.32 -22.34 -4.37
CA LYS A 44 8.69 -23.77 -4.34
C LYS A 44 7.44 -24.62 -4.63
N ILE A 45 7.66 -25.88 -5.04
CA ILE A 45 6.59 -26.83 -5.40
C ILE A 45 5.55 -26.96 -4.27
N SER A 46 6.00 -27.05 -3.01
CA SER A 46 5.12 -27.11 -1.84
C SER A 46 4.21 -25.88 -1.71
N GLY A 47 4.75 -24.68 -1.97
CA GLY A 47 3.98 -23.44 -1.94
C GLY A 47 2.92 -23.36 -3.05
N ARG A 48 3.23 -23.91 -4.24
CA ARG A 48 2.23 -24.03 -5.32
C ARG A 48 1.10 -24.98 -4.95
N ARG A 49 1.43 -26.14 -4.36
CA ARG A 49 0.43 -27.11 -3.87
C ARG A 49 -0.48 -26.50 -2.81
N GLN A 50 0.07 -25.77 -1.84
CA GLN A 50 -0.72 -25.13 -0.80
C GLN A 50 -1.68 -24.07 -1.37
N LEU A 51 -1.23 -23.28 -2.34
CA LEU A 51 -2.08 -22.30 -3.02
C LEU A 51 -3.23 -22.96 -3.77
N GLN A 52 -2.97 -24.05 -4.48
CA GLN A 52 -4.01 -24.82 -5.18
C GLN A 52 -5.03 -25.41 -4.20
N GLN A 53 -4.57 -26.01 -3.10
CA GLN A 53 -5.48 -26.54 -2.07
C GLN A 53 -6.36 -25.45 -1.45
N ARG A 54 -5.80 -24.26 -1.19
CA ARG A 54 -6.58 -23.12 -0.69
C ARG A 54 -7.61 -22.64 -1.72
N ALA A 55 -7.25 -22.59 -3.00
CA ALA A 55 -8.18 -22.23 -4.06
C ALA A 55 -9.34 -23.25 -4.16
N LEU A 56 -9.03 -24.54 -4.15
CA LEU A 56 -10.04 -25.60 -4.16
C LEU A 56 -10.95 -25.55 -2.93
N ARG A 57 -10.38 -25.36 -1.73
CA ARG A 57 -11.18 -25.21 -0.50
C ARG A 57 -12.09 -23.99 -0.56
N LYS A 58 -11.62 -22.88 -1.13
CA LYS A 58 -12.45 -21.69 -1.32
C LYS A 58 -13.64 -22.03 -2.23
N ILE A 59 -13.36 -22.62 -3.39
CA ILE A 59 -14.39 -23.02 -4.36
C ILE A 59 -15.45 -23.93 -3.72
N LEU A 60 -15.02 -24.95 -2.98
CA LEU A 60 -15.91 -25.90 -2.30
C LEU A 60 -16.64 -25.32 -1.09
N SER A 61 -16.14 -24.22 -0.52
CA SER A 61 -16.73 -23.56 0.65
C SER A 61 -17.74 -22.49 0.27
N GLU A 62 -17.79 -22.04 -0.98
CA GLU A 62 -18.81 -21.10 -1.45
C GLU A 62 -20.12 -21.88 -1.67
N PRO A 63 -21.24 -21.49 -1.04
CA PRO A 63 -22.52 -22.16 -1.23
C PRO A 63 -23.07 -21.83 -2.62
N GLY A 64 -22.90 -22.75 -3.58
CA GLY A 64 -23.43 -22.61 -4.94
C GLY A 64 -22.58 -23.23 -6.06
N HIS A 65 -21.65 -24.14 -5.75
CA HIS A 65 -20.86 -24.87 -6.76
C HIS A 65 -21.30 -26.35 -6.89
N ASP A 66 -22.60 -26.61 -6.87
CA ASP A 66 -23.14 -27.90 -7.28
C ASP A 66 -23.41 -27.92 -8.80
#